data_AF-A0AA47EYV8-F1
#
_entry.id   AF-A0AA47EYV8-F1
#
_cell.length_a   1.000
_cell.length_b   1.000
_cell.length_c   1.000
_cell.angle_alpha   90.00
_cell.angle_beta   90.00
_cell.angle_gamma   90.00
#
_symmetry.space_group_name_H-M   'P 1'
#
loop_
_entity.id
_entity.type
_entity.pdbx_description
1 polymer ?
#
loop_
_entity_poly.entity_id
_entity_poly.type
_entity_poly.pdbx_seq_one_letter_code
_entity_poly.pdbx_strand_id
1 'polypeptide(L)'
;MRARRSFPPELLAQLRVMPVTEALDLLGLYWKRDPDFRPLKDKATVRVNVSIGGGVVELLATGPKWFDTRADQGGGGAIDLAVHLLRLDFVSAVKRLEAASAL
;
A
#
# COMPACT_ATOMS: atom_id res chain seq x y z
N MET A 1 16.82 -30.84 1.16
CA MET A 1 15.83 -29.78 1.45
C MET A 1 16.45 -28.43 1.10
N ARG A 2 15.83 -27.66 0.20
CA ARG A 2 16.29 -26.28 -0.11
C ARG A 2 15.92 -25.41 1.10
N ALA A 3 16.89 -24.70 1.67
CA ALA A 3 16.62 -23.80 2.80
C ALA A 3 15.50 -22.82 2.40
N ARG A 4 14.49 -22.67 3.26
CA ARG A 4 13.39 -21.73 3.04
C ARG A 4 13.98 -20.33 3.17
N ARG A 5 14.25 -19.68 2.03
CA ARG A 5 14.86 -18.35 2.00
C ARG A 5 13.87 -17.35 2.57
N SER A 6 14.23 -16.71 3.69
CA SER A 6 13.47 -15.60 4.26
C SER A 6 13.82 -14.31 3.52
N PHE A 7 12.89 -13.36 3.50
CA PHE A 7 13.20 -11.99 3.13
C PHE A 7 14.08 -11.33 4.20
N PRO A 8 14.95 -10.36 3.82
CA PRO A 8 15.75 -9.61 4.78
C PRO A 8 14.84 -8.84 5.78
N PRO A 9 15.09 -8.92 7.10
CA PRO A 9 14.27 -8.22 8.10
C PRO A 9 14.19 -6.70 7.89
N GLU A 10 15.28 -6.09 7.44
CA GLU A 10 15.38 -4.66 7.14
C GLU A 10 14.46 -4.24 6.00
N LEU A 11 14.33 -5.06 4.96
CA LEU A 11 13.40 -4.83 3.86
C LEU A 11 11.95 -4.85 4.38
N LEU A 12 11.60 -5.86 5.17
CA LEU A 12 10.25 -5.97 5.74
C LEU A 12 9.93 -4.80 6.68
N ALA A 13 10.91 -4.34 7.46
CA ALA A 13 10.75 -3.19 8.34
C ALA A 13 10.51 -1.90 7.55
N GLN A 14 11.28 -1.66 6.48
CA GLN A 14 11.10 -0.51 5.59
C GLN A 14 9.71 -0.50 4.95
N LEU A 15 9.30 -1.62 4.33
CA LEU A 15 8.00 -1.72 3.67
C LEU A 15 6.81 -1.56 4.64
N ARG A 16 6.98 -1.92 5.92
CA ARG A 16 5.93 -1.79 6.94
C ARG A 16 5.68 -0.34 7.36
N VAL A 17 6.70 0.51 7.32
CA VAL A 17 6.59 1.93 7.73
C VAL A 17 6.42 2.87 6.54
N MET A 18 6.50 2.36 5.30
CA MET A 18 6.34 3.13 4.07
C MET A 18 4.98 3.83 4.01
N PRO A 19 4.95 5.16 3.81
CA PRO A 19 3.71 5.90 3.57
C PRO A 19 2.91 5.33 2.40
N VAL A 20 1.58 5.35 2.51
CA VAL A 20 0.68 4.78 1.49
C VAL A 20 0.92 5.39 0.11
N THR A 21 1.13 6.69 0.01
CA THR A 21 1.38 7.35 -1.29
C THR A 21 2.67 6.89 -1.94
N GLU A 22 3.74 6.73 -1.16
CA GLU A 22 5.02 6.20 -1.64
C GLU A 22 4.89 4.73 -2.05
N ALA A 23 4.12 3.93 -1.28
CA ALA A 23 3.82 2.55 -1.64
C ALA A 23 3.02 2.46 -2.95
N LEU A 24 2.07 3.37 -3.20
CA LEU A 24 1.32 3.42 -4.46
C LEU A 24 2.24 3.76 -5.64
N ASP A 25 3.14 4.74 -5.47
CA ASP A 25 4.15 5.10 -6.47
C ASP A 25 5.08 3.92 -6.77
N LEU A 26 5.60 3.26 -5.73
CA LEU A 26 6.47 2.09 -5.86
C LEU A 26 5.77 0.90 -6.55
N LEU A 27 4.47 0.72 -6.30
CA LEU A 27 3.67 -0.31 -6.97
C LEU A 27 3.37 0.01 -8.44
N GLY A 28 3.69 1.22 -8.90
CA GLY A 28 3.41 1.72 -10.24
C GLY A 28 1.92 1.98 -10.47
N LEU A 29 1.17 2.27 -9.41
CA LEU A 29 -0.26 2.53 -9.50
C LEU A 29 -0.52 4.01 -9.72
N TYR A 30 -1.37 4.32 -10.70
CA TYR A 30 -1.84 5.70 -10.84
C TYR A 30 -2.83 6.03 -9.72
N TRP A 31 -2.60 7.14 -9.03
CA TRP A 31 -3.49 7.64 -8.00
C TRP A 31 -3.56 9.16 -8.01
N LYS A 32 -4.61 9.70 -7.41
CA LYS A 32 -4.72 11.13 -7.14
C LYS A 32 -5.31 11.38 -5.76
N ARG A 33 -4.87 12.46 -5.12
CA ARG A 33 -5.49 12.96 -3.89
C ARG A 33 -6.87 13.54 -4.20
N ASP A 34 -7.82 13.33 -3.30
CA ASP A 34 -9.09 14.07 -3.26
C ASP A 34 -8.85 15.43 -2.59
N PRO A 35 -8.94 16.57 -3.32
CA PRO A 35 -8.70 17.91 -2.77
C PRO A 35 -9.82 18.40 -1.84
N ASP A 36 -11.01 17.82 -1.94
CA ASP A 36 -12.20 18.22 -1.21
C ASP A 36 -12.35 17.47 0.10
N PHE A 37 -11.62 16.36 0.27
CA PHE A 37 -11.58 15.64 1.54
C PHE A 37 -11.07 16.53 2.68
N ARG A 38 -11.84 16.55 3.78
CA ARG A 38 -11.51 17.25 5.02
C ARG A 38 -11.43 16.25 6.17
N PRO A 39 -10.23 15.98 6.72
CA PRO A 39 -10.10 15.02 7.80
C PRO A 39 -10.76 15.49 9.11
N LEU A 40 -11.53 14.58 9.73
CA LEU A 40 -12.21 14.87 10.99
C LEU A 40 -11.34 14.55 12.21
N LYS A 41 -10.84 13.30 12.31
CA LYS A 41 -10.12 12.79 13.49
C LYS A 41 -8.63 13.13 13.46
N ASP A 42 -7.93 12.65 12.44
CA ASP A 42 -6.50 12.88 12.27
C ASP A 42 -6.26 13.81 11.08
N LYS A 43 -5.69 14.99 11.33
CA LYS A 43 -5.47 16.02 10.31
C LYS A 43 -4.43 15.63 9.26
N ALA A 44 -3.62 14.61 9.52
CA ALA A 44 -2.72 14.02 8.53
C ALA A 44 -3.42 13.03 7.59
N THR A 45 -4.67 12.62 7.87
CA THR A 45 -5.41 11.74 6.95
C THR A 45 -5.68 12.47 5.64
N VAL A 46 -5.33 11.81 4.55
CA VAL A 46 -5.72 12.19 3.18
C VAL A 46 -6.64 11.14 2.61
N ARG A 47 -7.47 11.51 1.64
CA ARG A 47 -8.18 10.56 0.79
C ARG A 47 -7.49 10.51 -0.56
N VAL A 48 -7.26 9.31 -1.06
CA VAL A 48 -6.70 9.05 -2.38
C VAL A 48 -7.61 8.14 -3.19
N ASN A 49 -7.61 8.34 -4.50
CA ASN A 49 -8.33 7.55 -5.48
C ASN A 49 -7.31 6.83 -6.35
N VAL A 50 -7.27 5.49 -6.25
CA VAL A 50 -6.29 4.63 -6.93
C VAL A 50 -6.96 3.95 -8.12
N SER A 51 -6.39 4.12 -9.31
CA SER A 51 -6.88 3.48 -10.54
C SER A 51 -6.34 2.07 -10.63
N ILE A 52 -7.23 1.07 -10.62
CA ILE A 52 -6.85 -0.35 -10.67
C ILE A 52 -7.94 -1.20 -11.30
N GLY A 53 -7.56 -2.13 -12.18
CA GLY A 53 -8.48 -3.12 -12.77
C GLY A 53 -9.66 -2.52 -13.54
N GLY A 54 -9.50 -1.33 -14.14
CA GLY A 54 -10.58 -0.60 -14.82
C GLY A 54 -11.54 0.14 -13.89
N GLY A 55 -11.27 0.16 -12.58
CA GLY A 55 -12.03 0.89 -11.58
C GLY A 55 -11.17 1.82 -10.72
N VAL A 56 -11.80 2.39 -9.70
CA VAL A 56 -11.16 3.28 -8.73
C VAL A 56 -11.45 2.79 -7.32
N VAL A 57 -10.39 2.58 -6.54
CA VAL A 57 -10.45 2.30 -5.10
C VAL A 57 -10.21 3.60 -4.34
N GLU A 58 -11.10 3.92 -3.38
CA GLU A 58 -10.94 5.07 -2.48
C GLU A 58 -10.27 4.59 -1.19
N LEU A 59 -9.15 5.21 -0.82
CA LEU A 59 -8.45 4.93 0.43
C LEU A 59 -8.37 6.19 1.28
N LEU A 60 -8.64 6.05 2.59
CA LEU A 60 -8.16 6.98 3.59
C LEU A 60 -6.76 6.57 4.01
N ALA A 61 -5.78 7.45 3.90
CA ALA A 61 -4.38 7.18 4.20
C ALA A 61 -3.85 8.12 5.29
N THR A 62 -3.17 7.57 6.29
CA THR A 62 -2.48 8.29 7.36
C THR A 62 -1.10 7.68 7.55
N GLY A 63 -0.07 8.29 6.95
CA GLY A 63 1.27 7.69 6.90
C GLY A 63 1.20 6.30 6.25
N PRO A 64 1.66 5.22 6.91
CA PRO A 64 1.59 3.86 6.37
C PRO A 64 0.22 3.20 6.50
N LYS A 65 -0.69 3.75 7.31
CA LYS A 65 -2.01 3.15 7.53
C LYS A 65 -2.96 3.55 6.41
N TRP A 66 -3.76 2.60 5.95
CA TRP A 66 -4.81 2.85 4.98
C TRP A 66 -6.11 2.14 5.37
N PHE A 67 -7.22 2.69 4.89
CA PHE A 67 -8.55 2.12 5.03
C PHE A 67 -9.33 2.31 3.73
N ASP A 68 -9.78 1.20 3.14
CA ASP A 68 -10.68 1.16 2.00
C ASP A 68 -12.12 1.34 2.49
N THR A 69 -12.70 2.50 2.20
CA THR A 69 -14.01 2.90 2.69
C THR A 69 -15.15 2.09 2.08
N ARG A 70 -14.92 1.43 0.94
CA ARG A 70 -15.93 0.64 0.24
C ARG A 70 -15.87 -0.83 0.63
N ALA A 71 -14.66 -1.35 0.86
CA ALA A 71 -14.47 -2.73 1.29
C ALA A 71 -14.60 -2.93 2.81
N ASP A 72 -14.61 -1.84 3.60
CA ASP A 72 -14.55 -1.88 5.07
C ASP A 72 -13.33 -2.66 5.59
N GLN A 73 -12.18 -2.42 4.95
CA GLN A 73 -10.92 -3.10 5.25
C GLN A 73 -9.79 -2.09 5.40
N GLY A 74 -8.87 -2.37 6.32
CA GLY A 74 -7.68 -1.55 6.52
C GLY A 74 -6.44 -2.39 6.74
N GLY A 75 -5.29 -1.77 6.54
CA GLY A 75 -3.99 -2.41 6.68
C GLY A 75 -2.88 -1.40 6.92
N GLY A 76 -1.65 -1.90 7.03
CA GLY A 76 -0.47 -1.09 7.32
C GLY A 76 0.70 -1.39 6.38
N GLY A 77 1.28 -0.34 5.82
CA GLY A 77 2.46 -0.41 4.99
C GLY A 77 2.19 -0.95 3.59
N ALA A 78 3.27 -1.03 2.82
CA ALA A 78 3.22 -1.35 1.40
C ALA A 78 2.81 -2.80 1.11
N ILE A 79 3.17 -3.74 2.00
CA ILE A 79 2.89 -5.17 1.79
C ILE A 79 1.39 -5.43 1.88
N ASP A 80 0.74 -5.00 2.97
CA ASP A 80 -0.71 -5.15 3.14
C ASP A 80 -1.46 -4.45 2.02
N LEU A 81 -0.99 -3.27 1.60
CA LEU A 81 -1.58 -2.51 0.50
C LEU A 81 -1.51 -3.29 -0.83
N ALA A 82 -0.37 -3.91 -1.13
CA ALA A 82 -0.20 -4.73 -2.32
C ALA A 82 -1.06 -6.00 -2.28
N VAL A 83 -1.16 -6.65 -1.11
CA VAL A 83 -2.05 -7.79 -0.89
C VAL A 83 -3.51 -7.39 -1.16
N HIS A 84 -3.95 -6.24 -0.63
CA HIS A 84 -5.31 -5.76 -0.79
C HIS A 84 -5.63 -5.35 -2.23
N LEU A 85 -4.86 -4.42 -2.79
CA LEU A 85 -5.16 -3.82 -4.09
C LEU A 85 -4.91 -4.80 -5.24
N LEU A 86 -3.77 -5.50 -5.22
CA LEU A 86 -3.35 -6.39 -6.30
C LEU A 86 -3.78 -7.84 -6.09
N ARG A 87 -4.44 -8.16 -4.98
CA ARG A 87 -4.89 -9.52 -4.60
C ARG A 87 -3.75 -10.54 -4.60
N LEU A 88 -2.56 -10.11 -4.19
CA LEU A 88 -1.38 -10.96 -4.09
C LEU A 88 -1.36 -11.69 -2.74
N ASP A 89 -0.72 -12.86 -2.70
CA ASP A 89 -0.27 -13.41 -1.42
C ASP A 89 0.93 -12.59 -0.87
N PHE A 90 1.24 -12.77 0.41
CA PHE A 90 2.34 -12.06 1.08
C PHE A 90 3.69 -12.19 0.35
N VAL A 91 4.06 -13.40 -0.10
CA VAL A 91 5.35 -13.64 -0.75
C VAL A 91 5.41 -12.94 -2.09
N SER A 92 4.33 -13.00 -2.87
CA SER A 92 4.21 -12.32 -4.16
C SER A 92 4.23 -10.80 -4.00
N ALA A 93 3.59 -10.27 -2.96
CA ALA A 93 3.63 -8.84 -2.63
C ALA A 93 5.04 -8.34 -2.30
N VAL A 94 5.76 -9.04 -1.39
CA VAL A 94 7.13 -8.65 -1.02
C VAL A 94 8.07 -8.71 -2.22
N LYS A 95 8.00 -9.77 -3.04
CA LYS A 95 8.81 -9.87 -4.27
C LYS A 95 8.55 -8.75 -5.25
N ARG A 96 7.28 -8.34 -5.42
CA ARG A 96 6.92 -7.23 -6.31
C ARG A 96 7.53 -5.92 -5.81
N LEU A 97 7.42 -5.64 -4.51
CA LEU A 97 7.94 -4.43 -3.89
C LEU A 97 9.48 -4.40 -3.90
N GLU A 98 10.14 -5.52 -3.58
CA GLU A 98 11.60 -5.67 -3.64
C GLU A 98 12.14 -5.40 -5.05
N ALA A 99 11.48 -5.97 -6.08
CA ALA A 99 11.86 -5.76 -7.46
C ALA A 99 11.66 -4.30 -7.92
N ALA A 100 10.61 -3.63 -7.41
CA ALA A 100 10.34 -2.22 -7.73
C ALA A 100 11.29 -1.25 -7.01
N SER A 101 11.79 -1.60 -5.82
CA SER A 101 12.74 -0.78 -5.05
C SER A 101 14.19 -0.91 -5.49
N ALA A 102 14.50 -1.87 -6.38
CA ALA A 102 15.83 -2.12 -6.91
C ALA A 102 16.13 -1.33 -8.21
N LEU A 103 15.16 -0.54 -8.68
CA LEU A 103 15.27 0.40 -9.80
C LEU A 103 15.53 1.82 -9.27
#